data_AF-A0A165WHN1-F1
#
_entry.id   AF-A0A165WHN1-F1
#
_cell.length_a   1.000
_cell.length_b   1.000
_cell.length_c   1.000
_cell.angle_alpha   90.00
_cell.angle_beta   90.00
_cell.angle_gamma   90.00
#
_symmetry.space_group_name_H-M   'P 1'
#
loop_
_entity.id
_entity.type
_entity.pdbx_description
1 polymer ?
#
loop_
_entity_poly.entity_id
_entity_poly.type
_entity_poly.pdbx_seq_one_letter_code
_entity_poly.pdbx_strand_id
1 'polypeptide(L)'
;MSFGTPTTVPGHPSPFFGVVDTTENAFRLVIAARRGLVPRISQRLRHAELKEMITNGAVFLFSVEESGMKRWRDGLFWSPSRIDGNFLVYKEMNPVGEGRSSREEWLSSSAQDPNGGLKAGGLHKRTITVKIEGHEFHVISYYRPEDVESGRLNVISSRPDITNLDLPEDLFRTADYRVAPQFFTHSEMRSSPT
;
A
#
# COMPACT_ATOMS: atom_id res chain seq x y z
N MET A 1 13.19 14.20 16.55
CA MET A 1 13.50 12.82 16.97
C MET A 1 13.77 12.04 15.69
N SER A 2 15.01 11.59 15.49
CA SER A 2 15.40 10.89 14.25
C SER A 2 14.99 9.43 14.38
N PHE A 3 14.03 8.98 13.57
CA PHE A 3 13.69 7.57 13.49
C PHE A 3 14.86 6.85 12.81
N GLY A 4 15.58 6.01 13.56
CA GLY A 4 16.60 5.13 12.99
C GLY A 4 15.96 4.25 11.94
N THR A 5 16.55 4.21 10.74
CA THR A 5 16.16 3.24 9.70
C THR A 5 16.29 1.83 10.29
N PRO A 6 15.23 1.01 10.33
CA PRO A 6 15.34 -0.35 10.81
C PRO A 6 16.37 -1.10 9.97
N THR A 7 17.40 -1.63 10.63
CA THR A 7 18.45 -2.45 10.01
C THR A 7 17.80 -3.66 9.34
N THR A 8 17.75 -3.67 8.01
CA THR A 8 17.29 -4.82 7.25
C THR A 8 18.27 -5.98 7.49
N VAL A 9 17.81 -7.04 8.15
CA VAL A 9 18.58 -8.28 8.26
C VAL A 9 18.64 -8.92 6.86
N PRO A 10 19.84 -9.22 6.31
CA PRO A 10 19.95 -9.83 4.99
C PRO A 10 19.16 -11.14 4.94
N GLY A 11 18.25 -11.26 3.97
CA GLY A 11 17.42 -12.46 3.77
C GLY A 11 16.07 -12.45 4.48
N HIS A 12 15.80 -11.52 5.40
CA HIS A 12 14.45 -11.34 5.94
C HIS A 12 13.65 -10.33 5.10
N PRO A 13 12.40 -10.67 4.72
CA PRO A 13 11.51 -9.72 4.08
C PRO A 13 11.29 -8.53 5.02
N SER A 14 11.32 -7.33 4.48
CA SER A 14 11.00 -6.10 5.22
C SER A 14 10.09 -5.23 4.35
N PRO A 15 9.15 -4.47 4.95
CA PRO A 15 8.38 -3.51 4.20
C PRO A 15 9.21 -2.27 3.89
N PHE A 16 8.86 -1.57 2.81
CA PHE A 16 9.20 -0.16 2.68
C PHE A 16 8.31 0.65 3.64
N PHE A 17 8.79 1.80 4.14
CA PHE A 17 7.98 2.67 5.00
C PHE A 17 7.73 4.03 4.34
N GLY A 18 6.45 4.37 4.17
CA GLY A 18 6.02 5.66 3.67
C GLY A 18 4.58 5.67 3.16
N VAL A 19 4.16 6.80 2.62
CA VAL A 19 2.79 7.01 2.12
C VAL A 19 2.72 6.85 0.59
N VAL A 20 1.76 6.05 0.11
CA VAL A 20 1.48 5.84 -1.32
C VAL A 20 0.13 6.45 -1.66
N ASP A 21 0.13 7.72 -2.06
CA ASP A 21 -1.11 8.46 -2.29
C ASP A 21 -1.51 8.65 -3.75
N THR A 22 -0.56 8.50 -4.66
CA THR A 22 -0.75 8.74 -6.09
C THR A 22 -0.34 7.52 -6.90
N THR A 23 -0.85 7.43 -8.12
CA THR A 23 -0.41 6.39 -9.07
C THR A 23 1.07 6.59 -9.44
N GLU A 24 1.56 7.83 -9.48
CA GLU A 24 2.99 8.13 -9.67
C GLU A 24 3.85 7.52 -8.55
N ASN A 25 3.45 7.67 -7.28
CA ASN A 25 4.12 7.04 -6.15
C ASN A 25 4.25 5.53 -6.33
N ALA A 26 3.18 4.88 -6.80
CA ALA A 26 3.18 3.46 -7.10
C ALA A 26 4.17 3.10 -8.21
N PHE A 27 4.19 3.83 -9.33
CA PHE A 27 5.17 3.61 -10.41
C PHE A 27 6.61 3.77 -9.92
N ARG A 28 6.91 4.84 -9.16
CA ARG A 28 8.24 5.08 -8.62
C ARG A 28 8.71 3.95 -7.71
N LEU A 29 7.84 3.47 -6.82
CA LEU A 29 8.17 2.33 -5.96
C LEU A 29 8.42 1.05 -6.76
N VAL A 30 7.66 0.78 -7.82
CA VAL A 30 7.88 -0.39 -8.67
C VAL A 30 9.23 -0.30 -9.38
N ILE A 31 9.57 0.84 -9.97
CA ILE A 31 10.86 1.04 -10.64
C ILE A 31 12.01 0.94 -9.62
N ALA A 32 11.87 1.55 -8.45
CA ALA A 32 12.83 1.45 -7.36
C ALA A 32 13.05 -0.01 -6.92
N ALA A 33 11.97 -0.78 -6.79
CA ALA A 33 12.00 -2.18 -6.40
C ALA A 33 12.68 -3.06 -7.45
N ARG A 34 12.43 -2.82 -8.74
CA ARG A 34 13.12 -3.51 -9.86
C ARG A 34 14.62 -3.25 -9.83
N ARG A 35 15.05 -2.05 -9.42
CA ARG A 35 16.46 -1.66 -9.24
C ARG A 35 17.07 -2.12 -7.92
N GLY A 36 16.31 -2.76 -7.03
CA GLY A 36 16.77 -3.19 -5.71
C GLY A 36 16.94 -2.07 -4.68
N LEU A 37 16.41 -0.87 -4.95
CA LEU A 37 16.50 0.30 -4.06
C LEU A 37 15.51 0.24 -2.90
N VAL A 38 14.41 -0.48 -3.08
CA VAL A 38 13.42 -0.74 -2.03
C VAL A 38 13.11 -2.24 -1.96
N PRO A 39 12.71 -2.76 -0.78
CA PRO A 39 12.32 -4.15 -0.64
C PRO A 39 11.13 -4.52 -1.52
N ARG A 40 11.13 -5.76 -2.01
CA ARG A 40 9.97 -6.37 -2.66
C ARG A 40 9.79 -7.81 -2.20
N ILE A 41 8.55 -8.28 -2.27
CA ILE A 41 8.17 -9.64 -1.93
C ILE A 41 8.27 -10.49 -3.19
N SER A 42 9.25 -11.40 -3.22
CA SER A 42 9.50 -12.33 -4.34
C SER A 42 8.85 -13.70 -4.14
N GLN A 43 8.24 -13.96 -2.98
CA GLN A 43 7.54 -15.21 -2.68
C GLN A 43 6.52 -15.02 -1.57
N ARG A 44 5.57 -15.96 -1.43
CA ARG A 44 4.52 -15.86 -0.41
C ARG A 44 5.09 -15.99 1.00
N LEU A 45 4.82 -14.96 1.81
CA LEU A 45 5.16 -14.92 3.23
C LEU A 45 4.18 -15.75 4.07
N ARG A 46 4.65 -16.25 5.22
CA ARG A 46 3.78 -16.90 6.20
C ARG A 46 2.96 -15.83 6.92
N HIS A 47 1.72 -16.18 7.31
CA HIS A 47 0.81 -15.21 7.95
C HIS A 47 1.37 -14.62 9.25
N ALA A 48 2.10 -15.42 10.06
CA ALA A 48 2.69 -14.95 11.31
C ALA A 48 3.73 -13.84 11.06
N GLU A 49 4.70 -14.09 10.17
CA GLU A 49 5.72 -13.11 9.78
C GLU A 49 5.10 -11.86 9.19
N LEU A 50 4.08 -12.04 8.34
CA LEU A 50 3.43 -10.94 7.68
C LEU A 50 2.68 -10.05 8.66
N LYS A 51 1.99 -10.64 9.65
CA LYS A 51 1.25 -9.91 10.67
C LYS A 51 2.16 -9.04 11.54
N GLU A 52 3.39 -9.47 11.80
CA GLU A 52 4.38 -8.68 12.55
C GLU A 52 4.87 -7.45 11.76
N MET A 53 4.94 -7.54 10.44
CA MET A 53 5.40 -6.43 9.59
C MET A 53 4.30 -5.43 9.23
N ILE A 54 3.02 -5.83 9.30
CA ILE A 54 1.90 -4.95 8.97
C ILE A 54 1.70 -3.94 10.10
N THR A 55 2.24 -2.76 9.86
CA THR A 55 2.23 -1.64 10.79
C THR A 55 1.92 -0.34 10.03
N ASN A 56 1.70 0.73 10.78
CA ASN A 56 1.44 2.04 10.22
C ASN A 56 2.63 2.52 9.35
N GLY A 57 2.35 2.91 8.11
CA GLY A 57 3.34 3.31 7.11
C GLY A 57 3.96 2.16 6.33
N ALA A 58 3.67 0.88 6.66
CA ALA A 58 4.25 -0.24 5.96
C ALA A 58 3.71 -0.37 4.52
N VAL A 59 4.61 -0.58 3.56
CA VAL A 59 4.31 -0.75 2.15
C VAL A 59 4.97 -2.04 1.65
N PHE A 60 4.16 -2.88 1.03
CA PHE A 60 4.59 -4.11 0.39
C PHE A 60 4.36 -4.03 -1.10
N LEU A 61 5.28 -4.62 -1.87
CA LEU A 61 5.18 -4.71 -3.31
C LEU A 61 5.58 -6.10 -3.78
N PHE A 62 4.86 -6.64 -4.76
CA PHE A 62 5.25 -7.88 -5.45
C PHE A 62 4.86 -7.83 -6.92
N SER A 63 5.67 -8.47 -7.77
CA SER A 63 5.28 -8.85 -9.12
C SER A 63 4.51 -10.17 -9.07
N VAL A 64 3.42 -10.27 -9.84
CA VAL A 64 2.65 -11.51 -9.98
C VAL A 64 3.50 -12.60 -10.62
N GLU A 65 4.30 -12.24 -11.63
CA GLU A 65 5.15 -13.14 -12.40
C GLU A 65 6.33 -13.66 -11.56
N GLU A 66 6.99 -12.77 -10.79
CA GLU A 66 8.12 -13.16 -9.94
C GLU A 66 7.67 -14.03 -8.75
N SER A 67 6.58 -13.64 -8.08
CA SER A 67 6.17 -14.26 -6.82
C SER A 67 5.16 -15.40 -6.95
N GLY A 68 4.52 -15.53 -8.12
CA GLY A 68 3.34 -16.39 -8.33
C GLY A 68 2.11 -15.96 -7.51
N MET A 69 2.16 -14.81 -6.83
CA MET A 69 1.06 -14.32 -6.00
C MET A 69 0.09 -13.51 -6.86
N LYS A 70 -1.18 -13.94 -6.94
CA LYS A 70 -2.25 -13.15 -7.60
C LYS A 70 -3.02 -12.22 -6.64
N ARG A 71 -2.90 -12.47 -5.34
CA ARG A 71 -3.63 -11.76 -4.29
C ARG A 71 -2.78 -11.65 -3.04
N TRP A 72 -2.86 -10.48 -2.43
CA TRP A 72 -2.35 -10.22 -1.10
C TRP A 72 -3.31 -10.79 -0.04
N ARG A 73 -2.78 -11.55 0.92
CA ARG A 73 -3.55 -12.14 2.02
C ARG A 73 -2.79 -11.90 3.32
N ASP A 74 -3.28 -10.94 4.09
CA ASP A 74 -2.66 -10.47 5.34
C ASP A 74 -3.23 -11.15 6.60
N GLY A 75 -4.37 -11.82 6.49
CA GLY A 75 -5.03 -12.45 7.64
C GLY A 75 -5.71 -11.47 8.60
N LEU A 76 -5.83 -10.20 8.22
CA LEU A 76 -6.59 -9.20 8.97
C LEU A 76 -8.02 -9.10 8.42
N PHE A 77 -8.94 -8.59 9.26
CA PHE A 77 -10.32 -8.35 8.86
C PHE A 77 -10.48 -6.94 8.31
N TRP A 78 -11.11 -6.85 7.14
CA TRP A 78 -11.21 -5.63 6.35
C TRP A 78 -12.65 -5.38 5.94
N SER A 79 -13.05 -4.12 5.97
CA SER A 79 -14.31 -3.66 5.38
C SER A 79 -14.38 -4.04 3.89
N PRO A 80 -15.57 -4.07 3.27
CA PRO A 80 -15.68 -4.06 1.82
C PRO A 80 -14.87 -2.91 1.21
N SER A 81 -14.29 -3.15 0.02
CA SER A 81 -13.46 -2.15 -0.66
C SER A 81 -14.27 -0.92 -1.06
N ARG A 82 -13.67 0.26 -0.91
CA ARG A 82 -14.14 1.50 -1.53
C ARG A 82 -13.13 1.95 -2.58
N ILE A 83 -13.62 2.55 -3.65
CA ILE A 83 -12.76 3.12 -4.70
C ILE A 83 -12.34 4.52 -4.27
N ASP A 84 -11.06 4.80 -4.41
CA ASP A 84 -10.47 6.12 -4.20
C ASP A 84 -9.40 6.37 -5.28
N GLY A 85 -9.79 7.12 -6.32
CA GLY A 85 -9.01 7.25 -7.55
C GLY A 85 -8.72 5.88 -8.19
N ASN A 86 -7.43 5.56 -8.36
CA ASN A 86 -6.97 4.26 -8.87
C ASN A 86 -6.78 3.19 -7.79
N PHE A 87 -7.07 3.52 -6.52
CA PHE A 87 -6.87 2.63 -5.40
C PHE A 87 -8.17 1.96 -4.94
N LEU A 88 -8.01 0.78 -4.36
CA LEU A 88 -9.01 0.19 -3.47
C LEU A 88 -8.59 0.42 -2.03
N VAL A 89 -9.52 0.93 -1.21
CA VAL A 89 -9.31 1.24 0.20
C VAL A 89 -10.19 0.34 1.07
N TYR A 90 -9.59 -0.15 2.15
CA TYR A 90 -10.20 -1.01 3.14
C TYR A 90 -9.91 -0.45 4.53
N LYS A 91 -10.87 -0.58 5.46
CA LYS A 91 -10.69 -0.20 6.87
C LYS A 91 -10.61 -1.44 7.75
N GLU A 92 -9.68 -1.48 8.70
CA GLU A 92 -9.52 -2.61 9.61
C GLU A 92 -10.76 -2.75 10.49
N MET A 93 -11.18 -4.00 10.70
CA MET A 93 -12.32 -4.37 11.52
C MET A 93 -11.88 -5.19 12.72
N ASN A 94 -12.66 -5.14 13.80
CA ASN A 94 -12.45 -6.05 14.92
C ASN A 94 -12.76 -7.49 14.49
N PRO A 95 -11.97 -8.49 14.91
CA PRO A 95 -12.31 -9.89 14.67
C PRO A 95 -13.63 -10.21 15.40
N VAL A 96 -14.59 -10.82 14.70
CA VAL A 96 -15.80 -11.33 15.34
C VAL A 96 -15.47 -12.66 16.00
N GLY A 97 -15.32 -12.63 17.33
CA GLY A 97 -15.27 -13.78 18.25
C GLY A 97 -14.19 -14.83 17.97
N GLU A 98 -13.48 -15.30 19.00
CA GLU A 98 -12.68 -16.53 18.92
C GLU A 98 -13.59 -17.77 18.87
N GLY A 99 -14.31 -17.94 17.77
CA GLY A 99 -15.24 -19.04 17.58
C GLY A 99 -15.74 -19.02 16.15
N ARG A 100 -15.74 -20.17 15.49
CA ARG A 100 -16.08 -20.40 14.08
C ARG A 100 -17.44 -19.75 13.73
N SER A 101 -17.43 -18.47 13.38
CA SER A 101 -18.65 -17.70 13.12
C SER A 101 -18.90 -17.61 11.62
N SER A 102 -20.15 -17.86 11.21
CA SER A 102 -20.61 -17.77 9.84
C SER A 102 -20.62 -16.30 9.38
N ARG A 103 -20.53 -16.06 8.07
CA ARG A 103 -20.60 -14.71 7.47
C ARG A 103 -21.88 -13.94 7.84
N GLU A 104 -22.93 -14.65 8.24
CA GLU A 104 -24.25 -14.14 8.62
C GLU A 104 -24.26 -13.54 10.04
N GLU A 105 -23.49 -14.13 10.95
CA GLU A 105 -23.30 -13.63 12.32
C GLU A 105 -22.38 -12.40 12.36
N TRP A 106 -21.44 -12.27 11.41
CA TRP A 106 -20.71 -11.03 11.13
C TRP A 106 -21.61 -9.87 10.73
N LEU A 107 -22.55 -10.09 9.80
CA LEU A 107 -23.50 -9.06 9.37
C LEU A 107 -24.41 -8.62 10.53
N SER A 108 -24.80 -9.59 11.37
CA SER A 108 -25.67 -9.35 12.53
C SER A 108 -24.94 -8.61 13.66
N SER A 109 -23.70 -8.98 13.97
CA SER A 109 -22.88 -8.31 15.00
C SER A 109 -22.42 -6.92 14.56
N SER A 110 -22.04 -6.75 13.29
CA SER A 110 -21.67 -5.44 12.74
C SER A 110 -22.86 -4.47 12.71
N ALA A 111 -24.08 -4.98 12.56
CA ALA A 111 -25.29 -4.15 12.60
C ALA A 111 -25.62 -3.61 14.01
N GLN A 112 -25.12 -4.26 15.07
CA GLN A 112 -25.32 -3.84 16.46
C GLN A 112 -24.17 -2.97 16.98
N ASP A 113 -23.00 -3.02 16.34
CA ASP A 113 -21.89 -2.14 16.65
C ASP A 113 -22.17 -0.72 16.09
N PRO A 114 -22.19 0.34 16.93
CA PRO A 114 -22.39 1.71 16.47
C PRO A 114 -21.34 2.17 15.46
N ASN A 115 -20.17 1.52 15.43
CA ASN A 115 -19.08 1.76 14.50
C ASN A 115 -19.08 0.80 13.30
N GLY A 116 -20.11 -0.05 13.16
CA GLY A 116 -20.23 -1.00 12.06
C GLY A 116 -19.15 -2.08 12.03
N GLY A 117 -18.59 -2.45 13.19
CA GLY A 117 -17.48 -3.41 13.32
C GLY A 117 -16.10 -2.81 13.01
N LEU A 118 -16.01 -1.52 12.70
CA LEU A 118 -14.74 -0.85 12.43
C LEU A 118 -13.91 -0.72 13.71
N LYS A 119 -12.63 -1.08 13.60
CA LYS A 119 -11.69 -0.96 14.71
C LYS A 119 -11.32 0.51 14.93
N ALA A 120 -11.56 1.02 16.13
CA ALA A 120 -11.13 2.37 16.51
C ALA A 120 -9.59 2.49 16.44
N GLY A 121 -9.09 3.52 15.75
CA GLY A 121 -7.65 3.68 15.49
C GLY A 121 -7.04 2.57 14.62
N GLY A 122 -7.89 1.80 13.91
CA GLY A 122 -7.48 0.71 13.04
C GLY A 122 -6.71 1.19 11.80
N LEU A 123 -5.98 0.26 11.18
CA LEU A 123 -5.28 0.54 9.93
C LEU A 123 -6.27 0.73 8.78
N HIS A 124 -5.89 1.58 7.84
CA HIS A 124 -6.40 1.55 6.49
C HIS A 124 -5.42 0.76 5.62
N LYS A 125 -5.95 -0.06 4.72
CA LYS A 125 -5.19 -0.70 3.65
C LYS A 125 -5.58 -0.07 2.33
N ARG A 126 -4.60 0.40 1.56
CA ARG A 126 -4.77 1.00 0.24
C ARG A 126 -3.96 0.22 -0.77
N THR A 127 -4.62 -0.23 -1.84
CA THR A 127 -4.01 -1.11 -2.83
C THR A 127 -4.17 -0.55 -4.23
N ILE A 128 -3.13 -0.66 -5.05
CA ILE A 128 -3.18 -0.40 -6.48
C ILE A 128 -2.47 -1.53 -7.22
N THR A 129 -2.99 -1.85 -8.41
CA THR A 129 -2.32 -2.70 -9.38
C THR A 129 -1.83 -1.83 -10.52
N VAL A 130 -0.56 -1.94 -10.88
CA VAL A 130 0.02 -1.26 -12.03
C VAL A 130 0.71 -2.26 -12.94
N LYS A 131 0.74 -1.96 -14.24
CA LYS A 131 1.41 -2.79 -15.24
C LYS A 131 2.58 -2.04 -15.85
N ILE A 132 3.74 -2.70 -15.90
CA ILE A 132 4.96 -2.15 -16.49
C ILE A 132 5.58 -3.24 -17.36
N GLU A 133 5.80 -2.95 -18.64
CA GLU A 133 6.42 -3.90 -19.59
C GLU A 133 5.72 -5.28 -19.58
N GLY A 134 4.39 -5.30 -19.52
CA GLY A 134 3.59 -6.52 -19.49
C GLY A 134 3.55 -7.27 -18.16
N HIS A 135 4.28 -6.82 -17.13
CA HIS A 135 4.30 -7.42 -15.80
C HIS A 135 3.33 -6.71 -14.86
N GLU A 136 2.60 -7.48 -14.06
CA GLU A 136 1.64 -6.95 -13.09
C GLU A 136 2.26 -6.82 -11.70
N PHE A 137 2.18 -5.61 -11.14
CA PHE A 137 2.68 -5.30 -9.81
C PHE A 137 1.55 -4.86 -8.90
N HIS A 138 1.53 -5.41 -7.70
CA HIS A 138 0.63 -4.96 -6.64
C HIS A 138 1.42 -4.15 -5.61
N VAL A 139 0.91 -2.97 -5.28
CA VAL A 139 1.41 -2.13 -4.17
C VAL A 139 0.35 -2.13 -3.08
N ILE A 140 0.73 -2.50 -1.86
CA ILE A 140 -0.13 -2.62 -0.69
C ILE A 140 0.42 -1.68 0.40
N SER A 141 -0.28 -0.60 0.69
CA SER A 141 0.09 0.38 1.72
C SER A 141 -0.84 0.27 2.91
N TYR A 142 -0.27 0.31 4.12
CA TYR A 142 -0.95 0.33 5.40
C TYR A 142 -0.67 1.65 6.10
N TYR A 143 -1.70 2.35 6.55
CA TYR A 143 -1.54 3.62 7.26
C TYR A 143 -2.71 3.88 8.20
N ARG A 144 -2.54 4.78 9.17
CA ARG A 144 -3.63 5.40 9.90
C ARG A 144 -3.91 6.78 9.31
N PRO A 145 -5.19 7.13 9.05
CA PRO A 145 -5.53 8.42 8.45
C PRO A 145 -4.95 9.61 9.22
N GLU A 146 -5.06 9.58 10.55
CA GLU A 146 -4.55 10.61 11.45
C GLU A 146 -3.04 10.87 11.28
N ASP A 147 -2.25 9.85 10.95
CA ASP A 147 -0.79 9.96 10.77
C ASP A 147 -0.43 10.50 9.38
N VAL A 148 -1.29 10.29 8.38
CA VAL A 148 -1.16 10.91 7.06
C VAL A 148 -1.55 12.38 7.14
N GLU A 149 -2.71 12.69 7.72
CA GLU A 149 -3.24 14.06 7.85
C GLU A 149 -2.33 14.96 8.70
N SER A 150 -1.72 14.42 9.76
CA SER A 150 -0.78 15.16 10.61
C SER A 150 0.65 15.21 10.05
N GLY A 151 0.92 14.59 8.88
CA GLY A 151 2.24 14.56 8.26
C GLY A 151 3.30 13.77 9.04
N ARG A 152 2.88 12.84 9.92
CA ARG A 152 3.80 12.00 10.71
C ARG A 152 4.44 10.88 9.89
N LEU A 153 3.81 10.48 8.80
CA LEU A 153 4.37 9.49 7.88
C LEU A 153 5.20 10.16 6.78
N ASN A 154 6.37 9.57 6.50
CA ASN A 154 7.22 10.02 5.42
C ASN A 154 6.52 9.82 4.07
N VAL A 155 6.41 10.89 3.29
CA VAL A 155 5.93 10.86 1.92
C VAL A 155 7.05 10.45 0.97
N ILE A 156 6.72 9.78 -0.14
CA ILE A 156 7.73 9.36 -1.13
C ILE A 156 8.52 10.55 -1.69
N SER A 157 7.93 11.75 -1.74
CA SER A 157 8.60 12.98 -2.15
C SER A 157 9.83 13.34 -1.30
N SER A 158 9.96 12.81 -0.07
CA SER A 158 11.15 13.00 0.77
C SER A 158 12.32 12.07 0.45
N ARG A 159 12.18 11.18 -0.55
CA ARG A 159 13.20 10.22 -1.00
C ARG A 159 13.70 10.55 -2.40
N PRO A 160 14.73 11.42 -2.55
CA PRO A 160 15.32 11.80 -3.85
C PRO A 160 15.79 10.61 -4.69
N ASP A 161 16.25 9.55 -4.04
CA ASP A 161 16.68 8.29 -4.67
C ASP A 161 15.53 7.54 -5.36
N ILE A 162 14.28 7.86 -5.00
CA ILE A 162 13.05 7.30 -5.58
C ILE A 162 12.35 8.33 -6.48
N THR A 163 12.33 9.61 -6.09
CA THR A 163 11.62 10.69 -6.81
C THR A 163 12.35 11.19 -8.04
N ASN A 164 13.66 10.97 -8.14
CA ASN A 164 14.42 11.30 -9.35
C ASN A 164 14.52 10.11 -10.32
N LEU A 165 13.83 8.99 -10.06
CA LEU A 165 13.76 7.90 -11.02
C LEU A 165 12.94 8.35 -12.24
N ASP A 166 13.52 8.19 -13.43
CA ASP A 166 12.80 8.44 -14.68
C ASP A 166 11.65 7.45 -14.83
N LEU A 167 10.46 7.98 -15.07
CA LEU A 167 9.26 7.21 -15.37
C LEU A 167 8.97 7.28 -16.86
N PRO A 168 8.95 6.14 -17.57
CA PRO A 168 8.52 6.11 -18.97
C PRO A 168 7.12 6.72 -19.14
N GLU A 169 6.96 7.59 -20.15
CA GLU A 169 5.70 8.32 -20.40
C GLU A 169 4.53 7.39 -20.72
N ASP A 170 4.81 6.22 -21.29
CA ASP A 170 3.80 5.21 -21.62
C ASP A 170 3.12 4.61 -20.38
N LEU A 171 3.72 4.71 -19.19
CA LEU A 171 3.10 4.30 -17.93
C LEU A 171 1.84 5.11 -17.59
N PHE A 172 1.74 6.34 -18.08
CA PHE A 172 0.65 7.26 -17.76
C PHE A 172 -0.51 7.19 -18.75
N ARG A 173 -0.46 6.25 -19.71
CA ARG A 173 -1.53 6.09 -20.71
C ARG A 173 -2.82 5.60 -20.06
N THR A 174 -3.90 6.34 -20.33
CA THR A 174 -5.19 6.27 -19.62
C THR A 174 -5.94 4.94 -19.74
N ALA A 175 -5.65 4.12 -20.75
CA ALA A 175 -6.46 2.94 -21.08
C ALA A 175 -6.48 1.85 -19.99
N ASP A 176 -5.51 1.86 -19.07
CA ASP A 176 -5.38 0.85 -18.02
C ASP A 176 -5.91 1.28 -16.65
N TYR A 177 -6.37 2.54 -16.50
CA TYR A 177 -6.67 3.14 -15.19
C TYR A 177 -8.03 3.85 -15.13
N ARG A 178 -8.65 3.86 -13.94
CA ARG A 178 -9.97 4.50 -13.71
C ARG A 178 -9.88 6.01 -13.75
N VAL A 179 -8.76 6.55 -13.28
CA VAL A 179 -8.39 7.96 -13.34
C VAL A 179 -7.06 8.06 -14.07
N ALA A 180 -6.97 8.92 -15.08
CA ALA A 180 -5.72 9.14 -15.81
C ALA A 180 -4.60 9.51 -14.81
N PRO A 181 -3.48 8.76 -14.76
CA PRO A 181 -2.33 9.15 -13.96
C PRO A 181 -1.85 10.53 -14.42
N GLN A 182 -1.70 11.48 -13.49
CA GLN A 182 -1.15 12.80 -13.80
C GLN A 182 0.36 12.65 -14.00
N PHE A 183 0.89 13.10 -15.14
CA PHE A 183 2.32 13.19 -15.42
C PHE A 183 2.79 14.58 -15.02
N PHE A 184 3.70 14.69 -14.06
CA PHE A 184 4.36 15.95 -13.74
C PHE A 184 5.81 15.87 -14.19
N THR A 185 6.18 16.66 -15.19
CA THR A 185 7.60 16.81 -15.55
C THR A 185 8.34 17.50 -14.40
N HIS A 186 9.64 17.22 -14.24
CA HIS A 186 10.49 17.84 -13.20
C HIS A 186 10.45 19.39 -13.27
N SER A 187 10.18 19.96 -14.46
CA SER A 187 10.00 21.40 -14.66
C SER A 187 8.71 21.96 -14.07
N GLU A 188 7.64 21.17 -13.99
CA GLU A 188 6.31 21.64 -13.56
C GLU A 188 6.14 21.60 -12.04
N MET A 189 6.80 20.65 -11.34
CA MET A 189 6.77 20.56 -9.87
C MET A 189 7.39 21.78 -9.17
N ARG A 190 8.27 22.54 -9.87
CA ARG A 190 8.91 23.76 -9.33
C ARG A 190 8.01 25.00 -9.41
N SER A 191 6.80 24.87 -9.96
CA SER A 191 5.90 26.00 -10.28
C SER A 191 4.60 26.05 -9.48
N SER A 192 4.34 25.09 -8.58
CA SER A 192 3.14 25.14 -7.74
C SER A 192 3.33 26.16 -6.60
N PRO A 193 2.41 27.12 -6.43
CA PRO A 193 2.49 28.09 -5.34
C PRO A 193 2.18 27.42 -3.99
N THR A 194 2.82 27.95 -2.96
CA THR A 194 2.71 27.54 -1.55
C THR A 194 1.36 27.88 -0.96
#